data_AF-A0A352D7F1-F1
#
_entry.id   AF-A0A352D7F1-F1
#
_cell.length_a   1.000
_cell.length_b   1.000
_cell.length_c   1.000
_cell.angle_alpha   90.00
_cell.angle_beta   90.00
_cell.angle_gamma   90.00
#
_symmetry.space_group_name_H-M   'P 1'
#
loop_
_entity.id
_entity.type
_entity.pdbx_description
1 polymer ?
#
loop_
_entity_poly.entity_id
_entity_poly.type
_entity_poly.pdbx_seq_one_letter_code
_entity_poly.pdbx_strand_id
1 'polypeptide(L)'
;MAFWGNKPEEQLPGGQPHPPGQPPAQPGGLSIEESYQELLKTKGRAPGIDLAIKLSDMILEHAVQERASDVHIENQGANLRVRFRVDGILQDMLHAPKNADIPLTQRIRVL
;
A
#
# COMPACT_ATOMS: atom_id res chain seq x y z
N MET A 1 -48.44 -13.30 -21.86
CA MET A 1 -48.31 -11.98 -21.21
C MET A 1 -48.53 -12.18 -19.71
N ALA A 2 -47.48 -12.07 -18.89
CA ALA A 2 -47.51 -11.63 -17.48
C ALA A 2 -46.12 -11.83 -16.84
N PHE A 3 -45.57 -10.71 -16.35
CA PHE A 3 -44.88 -10.52 -15.07
C PHE A 3 -43.76 -11.49 -14.65
N TRP A 4 -42.51 -11.08 -14.86
CA TRP A 4 -41.38 -11.44 -13.97
C TRP A 4 -40.78 -10.16 -13.38
N GLY A 5 -40.60 -10.18 -12.06
CA GLY A 5 -40.40 -9.02 -11.20
C GLY A 5 -39.08 -8.28 -11.37
N ASN A 6 -39.19 -6.97 -11.16
CA ASN A 6 -38.11 -6.02 -10.98
C ASN A 6 -37.32 -6.39 -9.70
N LYS A 7 -36.02 -6.71 -9.83
CA LYS A 7 -35.04 -6.60 -8.73
C LYS A 7 -34.10 -5.44 -9.06
N PRO A 8 -33.93 -4.45 -8.18
CA PRO A 8 -32.81 -3.54 -8.29
C PRO A 8 -31.57 -4.31 -7.85
N GLU A 9 -30.80 -4.84 -8.80
CA GLU A 9 -29.46 -5.32 -8.48
C GLU A 9 -28.62 -4.09 -8.13
N GLU A 10 -28.35 -3.99 -6.84
CA GLU A 10 -27.36 -3.16 -6.19
C GLU A 10 -26.14 -2.97 -7.11
N GLN A 11 -25.99 -1.74 -7.57
CA GLN A 11 -24.78 -1.27 -8.23
C GLN A 11 -23.62 -1.38 -7.25
N LEU A 12 -22.89 -2.49 -7.34
CA LEU A 12 -21.52 -2.61 -6.85
C LEU A 12 -20.72 -1.47 -7.50
N PRO A 13 -20.11 -0.55 -6.73
CA PRO A 13 -19.24 0.45 -7.33
C PRO A 13 -18.07 -0.30 -7.96
N GLY A 14 -17.86 -0.07 -9.26
CA GLY A 14 -16.95 -0.81 -10.12
C GLY A 14 -15.61 -1.11 -9.47
N GLY A 15 -15.34 -2.40 -9.27
CA GLY A 15 -14.01 -2.88 -8.95
C GLY A 15 -13.08 -2.50 -10.09
N GLN A 16 -12.10 -1.65 -9.80
CA GLN A 16 -10.95 -1.48 -10.69
C GLN A 16 -10.29 -2.86 -10.84
N PRO A 17 -9.85 -3.25 -12.05
CA PRO A 17 -9.14 -4.52 -12.21
C PRO A 17 -7.89 -4.49 -11.34
N HIS A 18 -7.85 -5.34 -10.32
CA HIS A 18 -6.64 -5.56 -9.53
C HIS A 18 -5.53 -6.06 -10.47
N PRO A 19 -4.34 -5.44 -10.46
CA PRO A 19 -3.22 -5.92 -11.26
C PRO A 19 -2.81 -7.32 -10.81
N PRO A 20 -2.48 -8.24 -11.74
CA PRO A 20 -2.06 -9.59 -11.39
C PRO A 20 -0.78 -9.53 -10.53
N GLY A 21 -0.83 -10.13 -9.34
CA GLY A 21 0.30 -10.20 -8.40
C GLY A 21 0.06 -9.57 -7.02
N GLN A 22 -1.08 -8.89 -6.79
CA GLN A 22 -1.46 -8.45 -5.45
C GLN A 22 -2.10 -9.61 -4.65
N PRO A 23 -1.64 -9.89 -3.42
CA PRO A 23 -2.35 -10.80 -2.53
C PRO A 23 -3.77 -10.27 -2.26
N PRO A 24 -4.77 -11.15 -2.06
CA PRO A 24 -6.11 -10.73 -1.70
C PRO A 24 -6.05 -9.90 -0.41
N ALA A 25 -6.71 -8.75 -0.40
CA ALA A 25 -6.79 -7.89 0.79
C ALA A 25 -7.27 -8.72 1.99
N GLN A 26 -6.43 -8.84 3.02
CA GLN A 26 -6.78 -9.57 4.23
C GLN A 26 -7.91 -8.80 4.94
N PRO A 27 -9.03 -9.44 5.32
CA PRO A 27 -10.13 -8.75 5.98
C PRO A 27 -9.75 -8.46 7.44
N GLY A 28 -9.40 -7.21 7.76
CA GLY A 28 -9.18 -6.80 9.16
C GLY A 28 -8.41 -5.50 9.41
N GLY A 29 -7.72 -4.94 8.40
CA GLY A 29 -7.01 -3.67 8.51
C GLY A 29 -6.94 -2.96 7.16
N LEU A 30 -6.60 -1.66 7.18
CA LEU A 30 -6.28 -0.95 5.93
C LEU A 30 -5.09 -1.65 5.27
N SER A 31 -5.19 -1.96 3.98
CA SER A 31 -4.03 -2.41 3.20
C SER A 31 -2.91 -1.36 3.27
N ILE A 32 -1.66 -1.80 3.23
CA ILE A 32 -0.50 -0.89 3.16
C ILE A 32 -0.62 0.11 1.97
N GLU A 33 -1.29 -0.29 0.88
CA GLU A 33 -1.59 0.60 -0.24
C GLU A 33 -2.58 1.69 0.16
N GLU A 34 -3.65 1.35 0.89
CA GLU A 34 -4.62 2.33 1.38
C GLU A 34 -3.97 3.30 2.37
N SER A 35 -3.13 2.80 3.29
CA SER A 35 -2.36 3.63 4.21
C SER A 35 -1.42 4.58 3.45
N TYR A 36 -0.78 4.10 2.37
CA TYR A 36 0.08 4.94 1.52
C TYR A 36 -0.72 6.05 0.84
N GLN A 37 -1.88 5.73 0.28
CA GLN A 37 -2.75 6.74 -0.37
C GLN A 37 -3.27 7.77 0.64
N GLU A 38 -3.61 7.34 1.85
CA GLU A 38 -4.00 8.26 2.93
C GLU A 38 -2.85 9.21 3.30
N LEU A 39 -1.64 8.67 3.48
CA LEU A 39 -0.44 9.47 3.72
C LEU A 39 -0.22 10.51 2.61
N LEU A 40 -0.39 10.14 1.35
CA LEU A 40 -0.27 11.08 0.22
C LEU A 40 -1.37 12.15 0.20
N LYS A 41 -2.61 11.84 0.62
CA LYS A 41 -3.67 12.86 0.74
C LYS A 41 -3.30 13.95 1.76
N THR A 42 -2.49 13.61 2.76
CA THR A 42 -1.99 14.57 3.75
C THR A 42 -0.79 15.41 3.25
N LYS A 43 -0.22 15.11 2.07
CA LYS A 43 1.00 15.74 1.51
C LYS A 43 0.95 17.26 1.49
N GLY A 44 -0.22 17.87 1.24
CA GLY A 44 -0.37 19.33 1.20
C GLY A 44 -0.12 20.06 2.53
N ARG A 45 0.10 19.34 3.63
CA ARG A 45 0.24 19.92 4.98
C ARG A 45 1.59 19.64 5.66
N ALA A 46 2.49 18.84 5.08
CA ALA A 46 3.70 18.38 5.76
C ALA A 46 4.95 18.45 4.86
N PRO A 47 6.11 18.86 5.39
CA PRO A 47 7.42 18.73 4.74
C PRO A 47 7.70 17.32 4.22
N GLY A 48 8.50 17.22 3.16
CA GLY A 48 8.89 15.93 2.56
C GLY A 48 9.57 14.97 3.56
N ILE A 49 10.37 15.50 4.49
CA ILE A 49 11.04 14.70 5.53
C ILE A 49 10.04 14.06 6.49
N ASP A 50 8.98 14.77 6.87
CA ASP A 50 7.94 14.25 7.76
C ASP A 50 7.16 13.12 7.09
N LEU A 51 6.90 13.25 5.78
CA LEU A 51 6.30 12.18 4.99
C LEU A 51 7.21 10.96 4.91
N ALA A 52 8.53 11.14 4.83
CA ALA A 52 9.47 10.02 4.84
C ALA A 52 9.49 9.28 6.17
N ILE A 53 9.41 10.01 7.30
CA ILE A 53 9.29 9.42 8.64
C ILE A 53 7.98 8.62 8.74
N LYS A 54 6.84 9.25 8.42
CA LYS A 54 5.53 8.57 8.47
C LYS A 54 5.48 7.34 7.56
N LEU A 55 6.08 7.44 6.36
CA LEU A 55 6.12 6.33 5.42
C LEU A 55 7.01 5.20 5.93
N SER A 56 8.18 5.50 6.51
CA SER A 56 9.03 4.47 7.10
C SER A 56 8.35 3.78 8.27
N ASP A 57 7.69 4.56 9.13
CA ASP A 57 7.02 4.04 10.33
C ASP A 57 5.84 3.16 9.92
N MET A 58 5.01 3.61 8.98
CA MET A 58 3.92 2.81 8.39
C MET A 58 4.44 1.49 7.80
N ILE A 59 5.50 1.51 6.99
CA ILE A 59 6.07 0.29 6.40
C ILE A 59 6.51 -0.69 7.49
N LEU A 60 7.18 -0.19 8.54
CA LEU A 60 7.70 -1.03 9.63
C LEU A 60 6.57 -1.56 10.53
N GLU A 61 5.56 -0.77 10.81
CA GLU A 61 4.36 -1.21 11.55
C GLU A 61 3.67 -2.35 10.83
N HIS A 62 3.42 -2.21 9.52
CA HIS A 62 2.85 -3.26 8.68
C HIS A 62 3.75 -4.51 8.65
N ALA A 63 5.07 -4.34 8.55
CA ALA A 63 6.01 -5.46 8.58
C ALA A 63 5.93 -6.25 9.89
N VAL A 64 5.79 -5.57 11.03
CA VAL A 64 5.62 -6.21 12.34
C VAL A 64 4.27 -6.92 12.44
N GLN A 65 3.18 -6.29 11.96
CA GLN A 65 1.84 -6.88 11.94
C GLN A 65 1.81 -8.17 11.12
N GLU A 66 2.43 -8.16 9.93
CA GLU A 66 2.57 -9.32 9.04
C GLU A 66 3.66 -10.31 9.47
N ARG A 67 4.36 -10.05 10.59
CA ARG A 67 5.46 -10.87 11.11
C ARG A 67 6.56 -11.13 10.08
N ALA A 68 6.91 -10.10 9.31
CA ALA A 68 7.95 -10.17 8.31
C ALA A 68 9.34 -10.34 8.95
N SER A 69 10.15 -11.27 8.43
CA SER A 69 11.56 -11.43 8.80
C SER A 69 12.45 -10.38 8.14
N ASP A 70 12.11 -9.97 6.93
CA ASP A 70 12.85 -9.00 6.13
C ASP A 70 11.88 -8.04 5.44
N VAL A 71 12.29 -6.77 5.37
CA VAL A 71 11.59 -5.72 4.61
C VAL A 71 12.49 -5.24 3.48
N HIS A 72 12.06 -5.49 2.25
CA HIS A 72 12.77 -5.05 1.05
C HIS A 72 12.13 -3.77 0.53
N ILE A 73 12.88 -2.67 0.52
CA ILE A 73 12.45 -1.38 -0.05
C ILE A 73 13.26 -1.14 -1.32
N GLU A 74 12.59 -1.24 -2.47
CA GLU A 74 13.21 -1.13 -3.79
C GLU A 74 12.80 0.16 -4.49
N ASN A 75 13.78 0.99 -4.78
CA ASN A 75 13.63 2.19 -5.57
C ASN A 75 13.95 1.88 -7.04
N GLN A 76 12.92 1.57 -7.82
CA GLN A 76 13.01 1.23 -9.25
C GLN A 76 12.91 2.48 -10.12
N GLY A 77 13.70 3.52 -9.79
CA GLY A 77 13.72 4.79 -10.51
C GLY A 77 12.44 5.60 -10.31
N ALA A 78 11.43 5.32 -11.14
CA ALA A 78 10.12 5.98 -11.12
C ALA A 78 9.10 5.31 -10.18
N ASN A 79 9.36 4.08 -9.74
CA ASN A 79 8.47 3.32 -8.87
C ASN A 79 9.14 2.94 -7.55
N LEU A 80 8.34 2.92 -6.49
CA LEU A 80 8.68 2.35 -5.19
C LEU A 80 7.99 0.99 -5.06
N ARG A 81 8.77 -0.05 -4.76
CA ARG A 81 8.25 -1.38 -4.46
C ARG A 81 8.66 -1.76 -3.04
N VAL A 82 7.72 -2.26 -2.24
CA VAL A 82 7.99 -2.80 -0.91
C VAL A 82 7.55 -4.25 -0.88
N ARG A 83 8.45 -5.12 -0.42
CA ARG A 83 8.19 -6.56 -0.27
C ARG A 83 8.51 -7.01 1.13
N PHE A 84 7.70 -7.88 1.69
CA PHE A 84 7.96 -8.52 2.97
C PHE A 84 8.35 -9.96 2.75
N ARG A 85 9.36 -10.44 3.48
CA ARG A 85 9.57 -11.88 3.63
C ARG A 85 8.79 -12.35 4.85
N VAL A 86 7.74 -13.15 4.65
CA VAL A 86 6.95 -13.75 5.72
C VAL A 86 7.06 -15.26 5.58
N ASP A 87 7.46 -15.95 6.65
CA ASP A 87 7.68 -17.41 6.67
C ASP A 87 8.57 -17.91 5.51
N GLY A 88 9.58 -17.13 5.15
CA GLY A 88 10.50 -17.44 4.05
C GLY A 88 9.99 -17.08 2.65
N ILE A 89 8.73 -16.68 2.51
CA ILE A 89 8.11 -16.32 1.23
C ILE A 89 8.15 -14.82 1.04
N LEU A 90 8.62 -14.37 -0.13
CA LEU A 90 8.62 -12.97 -0.48
C LEU A 90 7.26 -12.56 -1.07
N GLN A 91 6.64 -11.53 -0.50
CA GLN A 91 5.31 -11.05 -0.86
C GLN A 91 5.37 -9.57 -1.25
N ASP A 92 4.75 -9.22 -2.38
CA ASP A 92 4.62 -7.84 -2.83
C ASP A 92 3.51 -7.14 -2.05
N MET A 93 3.89 -6.09 -1.30
CA MET A 93 2.99 -5.40 -0.40
C MET A 93 2.59 -4.02 -0.92
N LEU A 94 3.56 -3.24 -1.43
CA LEU A 94 3.32 -1.90 -1.99
C LEU A 94 3.97 -1.79 -3.36
N HIS A 95 3.24 -1.27 -4.34
CA HIS A 95 3.79 -0.88 -5.62
C HIS A 95 3.19 0.45 -6.06
N ALA A 96 3.95 1.52 -5.85
CA ALA A 96 3.45 2.88 -6.04
C ALA A 96 4.43 3.74 -6.88
N PRO A 97 3.93 4.75 -7.58
CA PRO A 97 4.79 5.76 -8.19
C PRO A 97 5.65 6.42 -7.12
N LYS A 98 6.95 6.54 -7.37
CA LYS A 98 7.86 7.20 -6.46
C LYS A 98 7.55 8.70 -6.40
N ASN A 99 7.29 9.19 -5.20
CA ASN A 99 7.17 10.61 -4.94
C ASN A 99 8.55 11.19 -4.63
N ALA A 100 9.10 11.98 -5.56
CA ALA A 100 10.46 12.53 -5.45
C ALA A 100 10.66 13.43 -4.22
N ASP A 101 9.58 14.01 -3.70
CA ASP A 101 9.61 14.87 -2.51
C ASP A 101 9.76 14.08 -1.21
N ILE A 102 9.67 12.74 -1.23
CA ILE A 102 9.78 11.89 -0.05
C ILE A 102 11.18 11.25 -0.02
N PRO A 103 12.13 11.74 0.81
CA PRO A 103 13.51 11.24 0.88
C PRO A 103 13.63 9.93 1.68
N LEU A 104 12.85 8.90 1.32
CA LEU A 104 12.74 7.64 2.08
C LEU A 104 14.09 6.93 2.30
N THR A 105 14.96 6.88 1.30
CA THR A 105 16.28 6.24 1.42
C THR A 105 17.17 6.93 2.46
N GLN A 106 17.12 8.27 2.55
CA GLN A 106 17.89 9.01 3.56
C GLN A 106 17.36 8.73 4.97
N ARG A 107 16.03 8.64 5.11
CA ARG A 107 15.37 8.29 6.37
C ARG A 107 15.77 6.89 6.87
N ILE A 108 15.80 5.89 5.99
CA ILE A 108 16.20 4.52 6.35
C ILE A 108 17.67 4.47 6.78
N ARG A 109 18.56 5.25 6.13
CA ARG A 109 20.01 5.24 6.43
C ARG A 109 20.37 5.71 7.84
N VAL A 110 19.52 6.51 8.47
CA VAL A 110 19.78 7.11 9.79
C VAL A 110 19.12 6.35 10.95
N LEU A 111 18.41 5.26 10.67
CA LEU A 111 17.89 4.32 11.67
C LEU A 111 19.01 3.38 12.14
#